data_AF-A0A7C3J7J6-F1
#
_entry.id   AF-A0A7C3J7J6-F1
#
_cell.length_a   1.000
_cell.length_b   1.000
_cell.length_c   1.000
_cell.angle_alpha   90.00
_cell.angle_beta   90.00
_cell.angle_gamma   90.00
#
_symmetry.space_group_name_H-M   'P 1'
#
loop_
_entity.id
_entity.type
_entity.pdbx_description
1 polymer ?
#
loop_
_entity_poly.entity_id
_entity_poly.type
_entity_poly.pdbx_seq_one_letter_code
_entity_poly.pdbx_strand_id
1 'polypeptide(L)' 'MRVLITGATGFAGGHLAQVLLDQGDEVIGVARHFQQSFSH' A
#
# COMPACT_ATOMS: atom_id res chain seq x y z
N MET A 1 14.15 3.82 -3.38
CA MET A 1 14.35 2.35 -3.38
C MET A 1 13.12 1.68 -3.96
N ARG A 2 13.15 0.36 -4.26
CA ARG A 2 11.98 -0.41 -4.72
C ARG A 2 11.55 -1.37 -3.61
N VAL A 3 10.29 -1.29 -3.18
CA VAL A 3 9.75 -2.05 -2.03
C VAL A 3 8.54 -2.86 -2.45
N LEU A 4 8.53 -4.16 -2.10
CA LEU A 4 7.38 -5.05 -2.25
C LEU A 4 6.64 -5.18 -0.92
N ILE A 5 5.34 -4.88 -0.90
CA ILE A 5 4.50 -5.02 0.30
C ILE A 5 3.43 -6.08 0.05
N THR A 6 3.50 -7.18 0.80
CA THR A 6 2.41 -8.17 0.88
C THR A 6 1.40 -7.73 1.95
N GLY A 7 0.13 -7.57 1.57
CA GLY A 7 -0.89 -7.00 2.45
C GLY A 7 -0.98 -5.47 2.40
N ALA A 8 -0.60 -4.87 1.26
CA ALA A 8 -0.59 -3.41 1.07
C ALA A 8 -1.96 -2.74 1.28
N THR A 9 -3.06 -3.49 1.19
CA THR A 9 -4.42 -2.99 1.43
C THR A 9 -4.89 -3.12 2.88
N GLY A 10 -4.09 -3.72 3.77
CA GLY A 10 -4.40 -3.81 5.20
C GLY A 10 -4.01 -2.52 5.96
N PHE A 11 -4.43 -2.42 7.23
CA PHE A 11 -4.19 -1.22 8.08
C PHE A 11 -2.72 -0.76 8.07
N ALA A 12 -1.81 -1.63 8.53
CA ALA A 12 -0.39 -1.29 8.56
C ALA A 12 0.22 -1.18 7.16
N GLY A 13 -0.19 -2.05 6.23
CA GLY A 13 0.33 -2.06 4.87
C GLY A 13 0.06 -0.77 4.11
N GLY A 14 -1.15 -0.21 4.26
CA GLY A 14 -1.53 1.05 3.64
C GLY A 14 -0.78 2.24 4.23
N HIS A 15 -0.67 2.32 5.56
CA HIS A 15 0.11 3.37 6.22
C HIS A 15 1.61 3.31 5.86
N LEU A 16 2.19 2.11 5.82
CA LEU A 16 3.57 1.92 5.41
C LEU A 16 3.79 2.33 3.95
N ALA A 17 2.89 1.92 3.05
CA ALA A 17 2.96 2.30 1.64
C ALA A 17 2.93 3.83 1.47
N GLN A 18 2.05 4.53 2.19
CA GLN A 18 1.97 5.99 2.14
C GLN A 18 3.29 6.65 2.55
N VAL A 19 3.87 6.23 3.68
CA VAL A 19 5.15 6.80 4.17
C VAL A 19 6.30 6.58 3.18
N LEU A 20 6.37 5.39 2.56
CA LEU A 20 7.41 5.08 1.57
C LEU A 20 7.23 5.91 0.28
N LEU A 21 5.99 6.07 -0.17
CA LEU A 21 5.69 6.93 -1.32
C LEU A 21 6.06 8.39 -1.05
N ASP A 22 5.75 8.91 0.14
CA ASP A 22 6.09 10.29 0.54
C ASP A 22 7.61 10.52 0.60
N GLN A 23 8.41 9.47 0.80
CA GLN A 23 9.87 9.51 0.75
C GLN A 23 10.44 9.42 -0.68
N GLY A 24 9.59 9.20 -1.69
CA GLY A 24 10.00 9.03 -3.08
C GLY A 24 10.40 7.60 -3.45
N ASP A 25 10.05 6.61 -2.63
CA ASP A 25 10.28 5.21 -2.96
C ASP A 25 9.22 4.68 -3.95
N GLU A 26 9.62 3.73 -4.79
CA GLU A 26 8.71 2.98 -5.65
C GLU A 26 8.14 1.79 -4.87
N VAL A 27 6.81 1.75 -4.74
CA VAL A 27 6.11 0.71 -3.95
C VAL A 27 5.28 -0.19 -4.88
N ILE A 28 5.52 -1.49 -4.80
CA ILE A 28 4.70 -2.53 -5.44
C ILE A 28 3.89 -3.22 -4.36
N GLY A 29 2.57 -3.05 -4.39
CA GLY A 29 1.65 -3.68 -3.45
C GLY A 29 1.06 -4.99 -3.99
N VAL A 30 1.10 -6.06 -3.18
CA VAL A 30 0.41 -7.32 -3.46
C VAL A 30 -0.69 -7.53 -2.43
N ALA A 31 -1.91 -7.71 -2.91
CA ALA A 31 -3.08 -8.01 -2.11
C ALA A 31 -3.91 -9.13 -2.73
N ARG A 32 -4.59 -9.91 -1.88
CA ARG A 32 -5.43 -11.05 -2.31
C ARG A 32 -6.83 -10.62 -2.73
N HIS A 33 -7.35 -9.54 -2.13
CA HIS A 33 -8.62 -8.92 -2.48
C HIS A 33 -8.44 -7.42 -2.53
N PHE A 34 -8.95 -6.80 -3.59
CA PHE A 34 -9.05 -5.37 -3.72
C PHE A 34 -10.44 -4.95 -3.23
N GLN A 35 -10.50 -4.35 -2.04
CA GLN A 35 -11.76 -3.86 -1.49
C GLN A 35 -11.69 -2.33 -1.52
N GLN A 36 -12.26 -1.74 -2.57
CA GLN A 36 -12.47 -0.30 -2.63
C GLN A 36 -13.67 0.05 -1.75
N SER A 37 -13.39 0.63 -0.59
CA SER A 37 -14.42 1.37 0.15
C SER A 37 -14.64 2.70 -0.56
N PHE A 38 -15.56 2.73 -1.53
CA PHE A 38 -16.11 3.99 -2.02
C PHE A 38 -17.11 4.49 -0.99
N SER A 39 -16.72 5.47 -0.18
CA SER A 39 -17.66 6.28 0.58
C SER A 39 -18.25 7.32 -0.37
N HIS A 40 -19.56 7.24 -0.61
CA HIS A 40 -20.37 8.34 -1.15
C HIS A 40 -20.49 9.47 -0.13
#